data_AF-A0A9N8ZNN9-F1
#
_entry.id   AF-A0A9N8ZNN9-F1
#
_cell.length_a   1.000
_cell.length_b   1.000
_cell.length_c   1.000
_cell.angle_alpha   90.00
_cell.angle_beta   90.00
_cell.angle_gamma   90.00
#
_symmetry.space_group_name_H-M   'P 1'
#
loop_
_entity.id
_entity.type
_entity.pdbx_description
1 polymer ?
#
loop_
_entity_poly.entity_id
_entity_poly.type
_entity_poly.pdbx_seq_one_letter_code
_entity_poly.pdbx_strand_id
1 'polypeptide(L)'
;MFFLRLPFKLTSFREKLARIDYLGSTLIIMIVVAILLPTSWGGTTYAWNSAPVISLYCTAVVLIAIFIFIELRIAAEPIVPGHIFKSITVCAVYITNFFTGAAFFSIIFYGPLYYQAIHGQSATNSGLKLLPLMLGLVVFSMLSGAAVTKVPGGYRTFIWLGTMLVVVGEGLLSTFNQHTSGVAQIFYLLIIGIGLGCELQMCLLAVQSASAKEDMAIVTGLAGFFQSIGGGIGVAVASAIFSNGIKSHLLKEVSPELLNRISDVMILPEPVYSQIIQVYVLSLQSVFRANIPFAGIAFVSSLFIRKHELVDLKESQQHMAA
;
A
#
# COMPACT_ATOMS: atom_id res chain seq x y z
N MET A 1 20.61 11.31 -21.81
CA MET A 1 19.89 10.14 -22.38
C MET A 1 20.01 10.01 -23.91
N PHE A 2 20.74 10.89 -24.61
CA PHE A 2 20.79 10.94 -26.09
C PHE A 2 21.90 10.08 -26.76
N PHE A 3 22.73 9.36 -25.99
CA PHE A 3 23.92 8.66 -26.53
C PHE A 3 24.00 7.16 -26.22
N LEU A 4 22.91 6.56 -25.71
CA LEU A 4 22.84 5.12 -25.54
C LEU A 4 22.39 4.46 -26.85
N ARG A 5 23.35 3.94 -27.62
CA ARG A 5 23.08 3.02 -28.75
C ARG A 5 22.65 1.67 -28.18
N LEU A 6 21.39 1.58 -27.75
CA LEU A 6 20.78 0.30 -27.41
C LEU A 6 20.58 -0.49 -28.71
N PRO A 7 20.99 -1.77 -28.79
CA PRO A 7 20.66 -2.64 -29.92
C PRO A 7 19.17 -2.97 -29.86
N PHE A 8 18.32 -2.02 -30.25
CA PHE A 8 16.91 -2.29 -30.45
C PHE A 8 16.78 -3.20 -31.67
N LYS A 9 16.37 -4.45 -31.47
CA LYS A 9 15.70 -5.18 -32.54
C LYS A 9 14.45 -4.37 -32.89
N LEU A 10 14.43 -3.75 -34.07
CA LEU A 10 13.29 -3.04 -34.64
C LEU A 10 12.19 -4.07 -34.93
N THR A 11 11.54 -4.53 -33.87
CA THR A 11 10.35 -5.36 -33.95
C THR A 11 9.16 -4.48 -34.32
N SER A 12 8.32 -4.99 -35.21
CA SER A 12 7.11 -4.30 -35.64
C SER A 12 6.21 -4.03 -34.43
N PHE A 13 5.48 -2.90 -34.43
CA PHE A 13 4.51 -2.61 -33.38
C PHE A 13 3.50 -3.75 -33.17
N ARG A 14 3.17 -4.47 -34.26
CA ARG A 14 2.29 -5.64 -34.25
C ARG A 14 2.91 -6.84 -33.50
N GLU A 15 4.21 -7.05 -33.62
CA GLU A 15 4.93 -8.11 -32.90
C GLU A 15 5.02 -7.82 -31.42
N LYS A 16 5.16 -6.54 -31.04
CA LYS A 16 5.13 -6.13 -29.62
C LYS A 16 3.76 -6.35 -28.99
N LEU A 17 2.67 -6.04 -29.70
CA LEU A 17 1.31 -6.32 -29.23
C LEU A 17 1.05 -7.82 -29.10
N ALA A 18 1.52 -8.63 -30.04
CA ALA A 18 1.33 -10.08 -30.01
C ALA A 18 2.05 -10.79 -28.85
N ARG A 19 3.05 -10.14 -28.24
CA ARG A 19 3.76 -10.65 -27.06
C ARG A 19 3.06 -10.34 -25.73
N ILE A 20 2.03 -9.50 -25.72
CA ILE A 20 1.28 -9.20 -24.51
C ILE A 20 0.43 -10.43 -24.14
N ASP A 21 0.61 -10.94 -22.92
CA ASP A 21 -0.27 -11.96 -22.38
C ASP A 21 -1.60 -11.34 -21.92
N TYR A 22 -2.53 -11.21 -22.87
CA TYR A 22 -3.88 -10.70 -22.62
C TYR A 22 -4.69 -11.64 -21.70
N LEU A 23 -4.44 -12.95 -21.77
CA LEU A 23 -5.18 -13.94 -20.99
C LEU A 23 -4.80 -13.83 -19.52
N GLY A 24 -3.49 -13.88 -19.22
CA GLY A 24 -2.97 -13.70 -17.87
C GLY A 24 -3.35 -12.35 -17.28
N SER A 25 -3.26 -11.28 -18.08
CA SER A 25 -3.65 -9.92 -17.64
C SER A 25 -5.14 -9.85 -17.26
N THR A 26 -6.01 -10.44 -18.09
CA THR A 26 -7.47 -10.46 -17.82
C THR A 26 -7.79 -11.30 -16.58
N LEU A 27 -7.14 -12.45 -16.42
CA LEU A 27 -7.30 -13.29 -15.23
C LEU A 27 -6.88 -12.56 -13.96
N ILE A 28 -5.74 -11.86 -13.96
CA ILE A 28 -5.28 -11.07 -12.83
C ILE A 28 -6.32 -10.00 -12.47
N ILE A 29 -6.87 -9.28 -13.45
CA ILE A 29 -7.91 -8.26 -13.19
C ILE A 29 -9.13 -8.91 -12.53
N MET A 30 -9.60 -10.04 -13.04
CA MET A 30 -10.73 -10.76 -12.46
C MET A 30 -10.45 -11.25 -11.03
N ILE A 31 -9.24 -11.75 -10.76
CA ILE A 31 -8.80 -12.14 -9.41
C ILE A 31 -8.85 -10.96 -8.46
N VAL A 32 -8.26 -9.83 -8.86
CA VAL A 32 -8.21 -8.61 -8.03
C VAL A 32 -9.60 -8.12 -7.71
N VAL A 33 -10.50 -8.06 -8.71
CA VAL A 33 -11.91 -7.68 -8.50
C VAL A 33 -12.61 -8.66 -7.56
N ALA A 34 -12.44 -9.97 -7.77
CA ALA A 34 -13.05 -11.01 -6.95
C ALA A 34 -12.56 -11.01 -5.48
N ILE A 35 -11.38 -10.44 -5.19
CA ILE A 35 -10.87 -10.26 -3.83
C ILE A 35 -11.31 -8.92 -3.23
N LEU A 36 -11.16 -7.82 -3.96
CA LEU A 36 -11.41 -6.48 -3.44
C LEU A 36 -12.89 -6.21 -3.16
N LEU A 37 -13.76 -6.67 -4.06
CA LEU A 37 -15.20 -6.42 -4.00
C LEU A 37 -15.87 -7.03 -2.76
N PRO A 38 -15.69 -8.34 -2.43
CA PRO A 38 -16.24 -8.88 -1.19
C PRO A 38 -15.58 -8.30 0.07
N THR A 39 -14.29 -7.92 0.00
CA THR A 39 -13.60 -7.27 1.13
C THR A 39 -14.19 -5.89 1.42
N SER A 40 -14.60 -5.15 0.38
CA SER A 40 -15.22 -3.83 0.53
C SER A 40 -16.69 -3.91 0.98
N TRP A 41 -17.44 -4.90 0.50
CA TRP A 41 -18.86 -5.07 0.83
C TRP A 41 -19.12 -5.85 2.13
N GLY A 42 -18.15 -6.65 2.57
CA GLY A 42 -18.23 -7.45 3.78
C GLY A 42 -18.37 -6.58 5.03
N GLY A 43 -19.44 -6.81 5.81
CA GLY A 43 -19.75 -6.07 7.04
C GLY A 43 -20.37 -4.68 6.82
N THR A 44 -20.40 -4.19 5.58
CA THR A 44 -21.00 -2.91 5.21
C THR A 44 -22.36 -3.14 4.55
N THR A 45 -22.36 -3.58 3.29
CA THR A 45 -23.54 -3.85 2.46
C THR A 45 -24.08 -5.26 2.68
N TYR A 46 -23.18 -6.25 2.79
CA TYR A 46 -23.54 -7.64 2.99
C TYR A 46 -22.87 -8.19 4.25
N ALA A 47 -23.52 -9.13 4.94
CA ALA A 47 -22.88 -9.86 6.02
C ALA A 47 -21.67 -10.65 5.48
N TRP A 48 -20.62 -10.81 6.30
CA TRP A 48 -19.44 -11.61 5.92
C TRP A 48 -19.80 -13.06 5.55
N ASN A 49 -20.83 -13.61 6.20
CA ASN A 49 -21.33 -14.97 5.94
C ASN A 49 -22.41 -15.03 4.83
N SER A 50 -22.55 -14.00 4.00
CA SER A 50 -23.54 -13.96 2.93
C SER A 50 -23.05 -14.70 1.68
N ALA A 51 -23.99 -15.24 0.91
CA ALA A 51 -23.69 -15.95 -0.33
C ALA A 51 -22.86 -15.12 -1.34
N PRO A 52 -23.16 -13.82 -1.59
CA PRO A 52 -22.35 -13.02 -2.50
C PRO A 52 -20.88 -12.92 -2.07
N VAL A 53 -20.61 -12.65 -0.79
CA VAL A 53 -19.23 -12.49 -0.25
C VAL A 53 -18.45 -13.81 -0.37
N ILE A 54 -19.04 -14.92 0.09
CA ILE A 54 -18.39 -16.24 0.04
C ILE A 54 -18.17 -16.68 -1.40
N SER A 55 -19.16 -16.51 -2.28
CA SER A 55 -19.07 -16.90 -3.69
C SER A 55 -17.93 -16.19 -4.43
N LEU A 56 -17.71 -14.90 -4.14
CA LEU A 56 -16.62 -14.13 -4.74
C LEU A 56 -15.25 -14.59 -4.24
N TYR A 57 -15.09 -14.86 -2.93
CA TYR A 57 -13.84 -15.43 -2.43
C TYR A 57 -13.56 -16.83 -2.99
N CYS A 58 -14.57 -17.69 -3.08
CA CYS A 58 -14.43 -19.00 -3.72
C CYS A 58 -14.05 -18.85 -5.21
N THR A 59 -14.67 -17.90 -5.91
CA THR A 59 -14.33 -17.58 -7.31
C THR A 59 -12.89 -17.08 -7.43
N ALA A 60 -12.43 -16.23 -6.52
CA ALA A 60 -11.04 -15.77 -6.48
C ALA A 60 -10.06 -16.93 -6.31
N VAL A 61 -10.33 -17.88 -5.41
CA VAL A 61 -9.49 -19.08 -5.20
C VAL A 61 -9.42 -19.92 -6.48
N VAL A 62 -10.56 -20.14 -7.14
CA VAL A 62 -10.60 -20.89 -8.41
C VAL A 62 -9.83 -20.15 -9.51
N LEU A 63 -10.02 -18.85 -9.65
CA LEU A 63 -9.31 -18.03 -10.64
C LEU A 63 -7.79 -18.00 -10.39
N ILE A 64 -7.36 -17.93 -9.13
CA ILE A 64 -5.93 -18.02 -8.75
C ILE A 64 -5.36 -19.39 -9.16
N ALA A 65 -6.08 -20.48 -8.89
CA ALA A 65 -5.62 -21.82 -9.28
C ALA A 65 -5.50 -21.95 -10.81
N ILE A 66 -6.48 -21.42 -11.56
CA ILE A 66 -6.45 -21.37 -13.03
C ILE A 66 -5.27 -20.53 -13.52
N PHE A 67 -5.06 -19.36 -12.93
CA PHE A 67 -3.96 -18.46 -13.27
C PHE A 67 -2.60 -19.13 -13.04
N ILE A 68 -2.37 -19.73 -11.87
CA ILE A 68 -1.13 -20.45 -11.56
C ILE A 68 -0.91 -21.61 -12.55
N PHE A 69 -1.96 -22.35 -12.91
CA PHE A 69 -1.86 -23.44 -13.88
C PHE A 69 -1.45 -22.94 -15.27
N ILE A 70 -2.10 -21.89 -15.76
CA ILE A 70 -1.79 -21.28 -17.06
C ILE A 70 -0.35 -20.75 -17.07
N GLU A 71 0.03 -20.04 -16.02
CA GLU A 71 1.34 -19.41 -15.91
C GLU A 71 2.50 -20.42 -15.87
N LEU A 72 2.30 -21.53 -15.16
CA LEU A 72 3.34 -22.55 -14.99
C LEU A 72 3.41 -23.56 -16.14
N ARG A 73 2.32 -23.75 -16.90
CA ARG A 73 2.22 -24.85 -17.87
C ARG A 73 1.93 -24.43 -19.31
N ILE A 74 1.32 -23.27 -19.54
CA ILE A 74 0.77 -22.90 -20.85
C ILE A 74 1.42 -21.62 -21.39
N ALA A 75 1.71 -20.63 -20.54
CA ALA A 75 2.24 -19.35 -20.97
C ALA A 75 3.64 -19.47 -21.58
N ALA A 76 3.78 -19.03 -22.83
CA ALA A 76 5.07 -18.99 -23.53
C ALA A 76 5.94 -17.80 -23.07
N GLU A 77 5.31 -16.66 -22.74
CA GLU A 77 5.93 -15.49 -22.11
C GLU A 77 5.13 -15.13 -20.84
N PRO A 78 5.43 -15.75 -19.68
CA PRO A 78 4.69 -15.51 -18.44
C PRO A 78 4.84 -14.07 -17.93
N ILE A 79 3.74 -13.48 -17.45
CA ILE A 79 3.69 -12.15 -16.80
C ILE A 79 4.37 -12.19 -15.42
N VAL A 80 4.28 -13.32 -14.73
CA VAL A 80 4.80 -13.58 -13.39
C VAL A 80 5.66 -14.84 -13.42
N PRO A 81 6.88 -14.78 -13.99
CA PRO A 81 7.74 -15.94 -14.14
C PRO A 81 8.08 -16.55 -12.78
N GLY A 82 7.72 -17.82 -12.56
CA GLY A 82 7.86 -18.48 -11.26
C GLY A 82 9.29 -18.52 -10.71
N HIS A 83 10.31 -18.37 -11.56
CA HIS A 83 11.71 -18.37 -11.13
C HIS A 83 12.08 -17.14 -10.30
N ILE A 84 11.40 -15.99 -10.45
CA ILE A 84 11.70 -14.78 -9.68
C ILE A 84 11.44 -14.98 -8.17
N PHE A 85 10.44 -15.79 -7.82
CA PHE A 85 10.08 -16.08 -6.43
C PHE A 85 11.04 -17.04 -5.73
N LYS A 86 12.02 -17.60 -6.45
CA LYS A 86 13.11 -18.36 -5.81
C LYS A 86 14.03 -17.45 -4.99
N SER A 87 14.07 -16.16 -5.30
CA SER A 87 14.83 -15.17 -4.52
C SER A 87 14.05 -14.75 -3.28
N ILE A 88 14.60 -15.05 -2.11
CA ILE A 88 14.03 -14.63 -0.82
C ILE A 88 13.92 -13.10 -0.73
N THR A 89 14.85 -12.36 -1.34
CA THR A 89 14.80 -10.88 -1.37
C THR A 89 13.60 -10.40 -2.19
N VAL A 90 13.34 -11.00 -3.35
CA VAL A 90 12.20 -10.63 -4.20
C VAL A 90 10.88 -10.88 -3.44
N CYS A 91 10.72 -12.06 -2.83
CA CYS A 91 9.55 -12.39 -2.02
C CYS A 91 9.38 -11.45 -0.82
N ALA A 92 10.47 -11.17 -0.09
CA ALA A 92 10.47 -10.26 1.05
C ALA A 92 10.06 -8.84 0.65
N VAL A 93 10.56 -8.33 -0.48
CA VAL A 93 10.17 -7.01 -1.02
C VAL A 93 8.69 -6.99 -1.40
N TYR A 94 8.17 -8.01 -2.08
CA TYR A 94 6.75 -8.03 -2.46
C TYR A 94 5.81 -8.08 -1.27
N ILE A 95 6.14 -8.86 -0.23
CA ILE A 95 5.38 -8.87 1.02
C ILE A 95 5.46 -7.50 1.69
N THR A 96 6.66 -6.93 1.79
CA THR A 96 6.88 -5.60 2.38
C THR A 96 6.04 -4.54 1.66
N ASN A 97 6.14 -4.46 0.33
CA ASN A 97 5.38 -3.53 -0.51
C ASN A 97 3.87 -3.70 -0.37
N PHE A 98 3.37 -4.94 -0.30
CA PHE A 98 1.95 -5.20 -0.10
C PHE A 98 1.45 -4.60 1.20
N PHE A 99 2.12 -4.88 2.32
CA PHE A 99 1.68 -4.41 3.63
C PHE A 99 1.93 -2.92 3.85
N THR A 100 3.04 -2.38 3.32
CA THR A 100 3.29 -0.94 3.26
C THR A 100 2.23 -0.24 2.42
N GLY A 101 1.84 -0.83 1.28
CA GLY A 101 0.72 -0.35 0.47
C GLY A 101 -0.58 -0.30 1.27
N ALA A 102 -0.92 -1.37 1.99
CA ALA A 102 -2.12 -1.44 2.82
C ALA A 102 -2.19 -0.31 3.85
N ALA A 103 -1.10 -0.06 4.57
CA ALA A 103 -1.00 1.01 5.56
C ALA A 103 -1.02 2.41 4.91
N PHE A 104 -0.20 2.61 3.86
CA PHE A 104 -0.06 3.89 3.18
C PHE A 104 -1.39 4.37 2.56
N PHE A 105 -2.04 3.54 1.74
CA PHE A 105 -3.29 3.93 1.09
C PHE A 105 -4.44 4.11 2.09
N SER A 106 -4.43 3.36 3.20
CA SER A 106 -5.34 3.57 4.33
C SER A 106 -5.21 4.99 4.90
N ILE A 107 -3.99 5.47 5.17
CA ILE A 107 -3.78 6.86 5.62
C ILE A 107 -4.20 7.88 4.57
N ILE A 108 -3.89 7.64 3.30
CA ILE A 108 -4.23 8.58 2.23
C ILE A 108 -5.75 8.74 2.09
N PHE A 109 -6.52 7.69 2.36
CA PHE A 109 -7.98 7.74 2.32
C PHE A 109 -8.60 8.27 3.62
N TYR A 110 -8.16 7.78 4.78
CA TYR A 110 -8.76 8.07 6.09
C TYR A 110 -8.16 9.29 6.80
N GLY A 111 -6.96 9.71 6.42
CA GLY A 111 -6.30 10.91 6.94
C GLY A 111 -7.06 12.20 6.61
N PRO A 112 -7.45 12.46 5.36
CA PRO A 112 -8.29 13.62 5.03
C PRO A 112 -9.67 13.51 5.67
N LEU A 113 -10.21 12.29 5.79
CA LEU A 113 -11.50 12.05 6.44
C LEU A 113 -11.47 12.46 7.92
N TYR A 114 -10.36 12.23 8.63
CA TYR A 114 -10.15 12.74 9.99
C TYR A 114 -10.35 14.26 10.06
N TYR A 115 -9.68 15.01 9.20
CA TYR A 115 -9.78 16.47 9.18
C TYR A 115 -11.15 16.98 8.74
N GLN A 116 -11.79 16.32 7.79
CA GLN A 116 -13.13 16.69 7.32
C GLN A 116 -14.19 16.40 8.38
N ALA A 117 -14.20 15.19 8.93
CA ALA A 117 -15.25 14.75 9.84
C ALA A 117 -15.15 15.37 11.25
N ILE A 118 -13.93 15.60 11.75
CA ILE A 118 -13.72 16.09 13.13
C ILE A 118 -13.56 17.61 13.17
N HIS A 119 -12.85 18.19 12.21
CA HIS A 119 -12.55 19.62 12.20
C HIS A 119 -13.40 20.41 11.20
N GLY A 120 -14.35 19.77 10.51
CA GLY A 120 -15.24 20.43 9.53
C GLY A 120 -14.48 21.09 8.38
N GLN A 121 -13.24 20.66 8.10
CA GLN A 121 -12.42 21.29 7.07
C GLN A 121 -12.90 20.89 5.68
N SER A 122 -12.70 21.77 4.69
CA SER A 122 -12.94 21.44 3.29
C SER A 122 -12.01 20.31 2.82
N ALA A 123 -12.43 19.59 1.77
CA ALA A 123 -11.61 18.55 1.13
C ALA A 123 -10.20 19.07 0.77
N THR A 124 -10.11 20.28 0.21
CA THR A 124 -8.82 20.93 -0.11
C THR A 124 -7.94 21.13 1.12
N ASN A 125 -8.48 21.72 2.20
CA ASN A 125 -7.70 21.99 3.40
C ASN A 125 -7.25 20.70 4.11
N SER A 126 -8.12 19.69 4.14
CA SER A 126 -7.77 18.38 4.69
C SER A 126 -6.65 17.68 3.91
N GLY A 127 -6.64 17.80 2.58
CA GLY A 127 -5.55 17.29 1.75
C GLY A 127 -4.23 18.02 2.01
N LEU A 128 -4.28 19.36 2.17
CA LEU A 128 -3.09 20.15 2.51
C LEU A 128 -2.48 19.75 3.86
N LYS A 129 -3.28 19.24 4.81
CA LYS A 129 -2.76 18.74 6.08
C LYS A 129 -1.91 17.47 5.95
N LEU A 130 -1.99 16.75 4.83
CA LEU A 130 -1.11 15.61 4.54
C LEU A 130 0.23 16.00 3.89
N LEU A 131 0.46 17.28 3.59
CA LEU A 131 1.73 17.74 3.01
C LEU A 131 2.98 17.31 3.80
N PRO A 132 3.02 17.33 5.15
CA PRO A 132 4.20 16.87 5.89
C PRO A 132 4.60 15.43 5.54
N LEU A 133 3.61 14.54 5.36
CA LEU A 133 3.85 13.16 4.95
C LEU A 133 4.47 13.11 3.55
N MET A 134 3.88 13.83 2.59
CA MET A 134 4.38 13.85 1.21
C MET A 134 5.76 14.48 1.08
N LEU A 135 6.01 15.56 1.82
CA LEU A 135 7.32 16.22 1.86
C LEU A 135 8.39 15.28 2.45
N GLY A 136 8.09 14.61 3.57
CA GLY A 136 8.96 13.60 4.14
C GLY A 136 9.28 12.49 3.14
N LEU A 137 8.25 11.96 2.48
CA LEU A 137 8.38 10.90 1.48
C LEU A 137 9.28 11.32 0.32
N VAL A 138 9.00 12.45 -0.32
CA VAL A 138 9.75 12.91 -1.49
C VAL A 138 11.20 13.23 -1.12
N VAL A 139 11.41 14.04 -0.08
CA VAL A 139 12.76 14.47 0.32
C VAL A 139 13.61 13.27 0.72
N PHE A 140 13.09 12.37 1.55
CA PHE A 140 13.88 11.22 2.02
C PHE A 140 14.02 10.11 0.97
N SER A 141 13.14 10.03 -0.03
CA SER A 141 13.38 9.16 -1.20
C SER A 141 14.59 9.59 -2.01
N MET A 142 14.78 10.90 -2.20
CA MET A 142 15.95 11.46 -2.87
C MET A 142 17.22 11.32 -2.02
N LEU A 143 17.14 11.67 -0.74
CA LEU A 143 18.29 11.61 0.18
C LEU A 143 18.78 10.18 0.38
N SER A 144 17.87 9.23 0.61
CA SER A 144 18.23 7.83 0.73
C SER A 144 18.87 7.32 -0.56
N GLY A 145 18.29 7.64 -1.72
CA GLY A 145 18.85 7.32 -3.05
C GLY A 145 20.29 7.81 -3.23
N ALA A 146 20.57 9.07 -2.87
CA ALA A 146 21.90 9.66 -2.97
C ALA A 146 22.90 9.10 -1.94
N ALA A 147 22.41 8.66 -0.79
CA ALA A 147 23.24 8.16 0.32
C ALA A 147 23.48 6.64 0.27
N VAL A 148 22.74 5.89 -0.55
CA VAL A 148 22.75 4.41 -0.56
C VAL A 148 24.14 3.80 -0.77
N THR A 149 25.00 4.45 -1.56
CA THR A 149 26.36 3.96 -1.84
C THR A 149 27.36 4.30 -0.73
N LYS A 150 27.02 5.26 0.14
CA LYS A 150 27.90 5.77 1.21
C LYS A 150 27.62 5.13 2.57
N VAL A 151 26.41 4.61 2.78
CA VAL A 151 25.97 4.06 4.06
C VAL A 151 26.28 2.56 4.15
N PRO A 152 26.88 2.08 5.28
CA PRO A 152 27.07 0.66 5.51
C PRO A 152 25.74 -0.13 5.43
N GLY A 153 25.76 -1.24 4.70
CA GLY A 153 24.57 -2.06 4.45
C GLY A 153 23.70 -1.58 3.29
N GLY A 154 24.00 -0.43 2.69
CA GLY A 154 23.35 0.07 1.48
C GLY A 154 21.83 0.20 1.62
N TYR A 155 21.09 -0.25 0.61
CA TYR A 155 19.63 -0.14 0.58
C TYR A 155 18.96 -0.85 1.77
N ARG A 156 19.55 -1.94 2.28
CA ARG A 156 18.96 -2.74 3.35
C ARG A 156 18.79 -1.93 4.63
N THR A 157 19.79 -1.14 4.98
CA THR A 157 19.76 -0.26 6.17
C THR A 157 18.64 0.76 6.07
N PHE A 158 18.46 1.37 4.89
CA PHE A 158 17.38 2.32 4.65
C PHE A 158 15.99 1.68 4.68
N ILE A 159 15.84 0.46 4.13
CA ILE A 159 14.57 -0.26 4.20
C ILE A 159 14.19 -0.57 5.64
N TRP A 160 15.13 -1.08 6.46
CA TRP A 160 14.86 -1.43 7.85
C TRP A 160 14.52 -0.21 8.70
N LEU A 161 15.30 0.86 8.57
CA LEU A 161 15.00 2.12 9.27
C LEU A 161 13.69 2.73 8.76
N GLY A 162 13.44 2.68 7.45
CA GLY A 162 12.24 3.19 6.83
C GLY A 162 10.98 2.51 7.37
N THR A 163 10.92 1.19 7.25
CA THR A 163 9.80 0.38 7.75
C THR A 163 9.63 0.48 9.27
N MET A 164 10.73 0.55 10.04
CA MET A 164 10.65 0.81 11.49
C MET A 164 10.00 2.17 11.79
N LEU A 165 10.39 3.23 11.08
CA LEU A 165 9.80 4.56 11.25
C LEU A 165 8.32 4.58 10.86
N VAL A 166 7.92 3.82 9.83
CA VAL A 166 6.50 3.66 9.48
C VAL A 166 5.74 3.01 10.63
N VAL A 167 6.25 1.92 11.22
CA VAL A 167 5.62 1.28 12.40
C VAL A 167 5.45 2.25 13.56
N VAL A 168 6.50 3.01 13.89
CA VAL A 168 6.46 4.02 14.96
C VAL A 168 5.46 5.12 14.63
N GLY A 169 5.47 5.61 13.40
CA GLY A 169 4.58 6.65 12.92
C GLY A 169 3.10 6.23 12.95
N GLU A 170 2.77 5.02 12.50
CA GLU A 170 1.42 4.44 12.59
C GLU A 170 0.99 4.26 14.06
N GLY A 171 1.92 3.83 14.92
CA GLY A 171 1.69 3.76 16.36
C GLY A 171 1.33 5.12 16.97
N LEU A 172 2.06 6.18 16.60
CA LEU A 172 1.75 7.55 17.02
C LEU A 172 0.42 8.04 16.43
N LEU A 173 0.16 7.78 15.15
CA LEU A 173 -1.07 8.13 14.47
C LEU A 173 -2.30 7.50 15.13
N SER A 174 -2.15 6.30 15.69
CA SER A 174 -3.22 5.63 16.44
C SER A 174 -3.70 6.38 17.69
N THR A 175 -2.91 7.34 18.17
CA THR A 175 -3.25 8.21 19.32
C THR A 175 -3.99 9.49 18.91
N PHE A 176 -4.22 9.72 17.61
CA PHE A 176 -4.96 10.87 17.10
C PHE A 176 -6.33 10.98 17.76
N ASN A 177 -6.58 12.12 18.39
CA ASN A 177 -7.83 12.46 19.01
C ASN A 177 -8.16 13.93 18.74
N GLN A 178 -9.40 14.34 19.06
CA GLN A 178 -9.87 15.70 18.81
C GLN A 178 -9.03 16.82 19.47
N HIS A 179 -8.21 16.49 20.48
CA HIS A 179 -7.34 17.42 21.19
C HIS A 179 -5.85 17.33 20.76
N THR A 180 -5.51 16.47 19.81
CA THR A 180 -4.13 16.35 19.32
C THR A 180 -3.70 17.69 18.69
N SER A 181 -2.61 18.27 19.21
CA SER A 181 -2.10 19.56 18.74
C SER A 181 -1.68 19.50 17.27
N GLY A 182 -1.86 20.61 16.54
CA GLY A 182 -1.48 20.66 15.13
C GLY A 182 0.00 20.36 14.88
N VAL A 183 0.87 20.70 15.84
CA VAL A 183 2.31 20.39 15.80
C VAL A 183 2.54 18.88 15.90
N ALA A 184 1.89 18.19 16.84
CA ALA A 184 2.00 16.74 16.98
C ALA A 184 1.54 16.02 15.70
N GLN A 185 0.43 16.47 15.10
CA GLN A 185 -0.07 15.91 13.85
C GLN A 185 0.95 16.01 12.71
N ILE A 186 1.60 17.18 12.56
CA ILE A 186 2.65 17.40 11.56
C ILE A 186 3.81 16.44 11.79
N PHE A 187 4.29 16.29 13.03
CA PHE A 187 5.39 15.40 13.35
C PHE A 187 5.07 13.93 13.08
N TYR A 188 3.86 13.47 13.43
CA TYR A 188 3.49 12.07 13.22
C TYR A 188 3.44 11.73 11.73
N LEU A 189 2.81 12.60 10.93
CA LEU A 189 2.77 12.48 9.48
C LEU A 189 4.16 12.55 8.84
N LEU A 190 5.03 13.43 9.36
CA LEU A 190 6.40 13.57 8.86
C LEU A 190 7.22 12.30 9.13
N ILE A 191 7.11 11.69 10.32
CA ILE A 191 7.81 10.43 10.65
C ILE A 191 7.42 9.32 9.67
N ILE A 192 6.12 9.17 9.40
CA ILE A 192 5.62 8.19 8.41
C ILE A 192 6.18 8.51 7.02
N GLY A 193 6.12 9.78 6.62
CA GLY A 193 6.67 10.25 5.34
C GLY A 193 8.15 9.92 5.17
N ILE A 194 8.97 10.22 6.18
CA ILE A 194 10.40 9.89 6.20
C ILE A 194 10.61 8.37 6.06
N GLY A 195 9.83 7.58 6.80
CA GLY A 195 9.89 6.13 6.75
C GLY A 195 9.63 5.58 5.34
N LEU A 196 8.51 5.98 4.75
CA LEU A 196 8.12 5.62 3.39
C LEU A 196 9.13 6.10 2.34
N GLY A 197 9.67 7.30 2.50
CA GLY A 197 10.68 7.85 1.60
C GLY A 197 11.95 7.00 1.57
N CYS A 198 12.44 6.57 2.74
CA CYS A 198 13.59 5.68 2.84
C CYS A 198 13.32 4.27 2.33
N GLU A 199 12.09 3.76 2.49
CA GLU A 199 11.72 2.39 2.15
C GLU A 199 11.42 2.20 0.66
N LEU A 200 10.49 2.96 0.10
CA LEU A 200 9.87 2.64 -1.19
C LEU A 200 10.88 2.56 -2.33
N GLN A 201 11.75 3.56 -2.43
CA GLN A 201 12.79 3.60 -3.46
C GLN A 201 13.83 2.50 -3.27
N MET A 202 14.12 2.14 -2.01
CA MET A 202 15.12 1.14 -1.68
C MET A 202 14.62 -0.29 -1.89
N CYS A 203 13.34 -0.55 -1.65
CA CYS A 203 12.69 -1.81 -2.02
C CYS A 203 12.75 -2.04 -3.54
N LEU A 204 12.55 -0.99 -4.34
CA LEU A 204 12.71 -1.08 -5.78
C LEU A 204 14.16 -1.40 -6.17
N LEU A 205 15.13 -0.74 -5.55
CA LEU A 205 16.54 -1.05 -5.80
C LEU A 205 16.91 -2.48 -5.35
N ALA A 206 16.35 -2.94 -4.23
CA ALA A 206 16.58 -4.28 -3.71
C ALA A 206 16.08 -5.36 -4.66
N VAL A 207 14.84 -5.26 -5.15
CA VAL A 207 14.28 -6.25 -6.10
C VAL A 207 15.03 -6.25 -7.42
N GLN A 208 15.45 -5.07 -7.90
CA GLN A 208 16.26 -4.93 -9.11
C GLN A 208 17.66 -5.55 -8.92
N SER A 209 18.30 -5.33 -7.77
CA SER A 209 19.61 -5.91 -7.48
C SER A 209 19.58 -7.44 -7.31
N ALA A 210 18.42 -8.00 -6.97
CA ALA A 210 18.24 -9.42 -6.68
C ALA A 210 17.71 -10.24 -7.88
N SER A 211 17.57 -9.62 -9.05
CA SER A 211 17.01 -10.27 -10.24
C SER A 211 17.90 -10.11 -11.47
N ALA A 212 17.69 -10.95 -12.48
CA ALA A 212 18.44 -10.89 -13.73
C ALA A 212 18.06 -9.65 -14.56
N LYS A 213 18.95 -9.18 -15.43
CA LYS A 213 18.73 -7.95 -16.22
C LYS A 213 17.50 -8.05 -17.12
N GLU A 214 17.22 -9.26 -17.60
CA GLU A 214 16.10 -9.60 -18.47
C GLU A 214 14.75 -9.49 -17.72
N ASP A 215 14.75 -9.73 -16.41
CA ASP A 215 13.55 -9.71 -15.57
C ASP A 215 13.27 -8.33 -14.94
N MET A 216 14.15 -7.33 -15.12
CA MET A 216 14.07 -6.02 -14.45
C MET A 216 12.73 -5.33 -14.59
N ALA A 217 12.16 -5.35 -15.81
CA ALA A 217 10.87 -4.73 -16.08
C ALA A 217 9.74 -5.46 -15.34
N ILE A 218 9.76 -6.79 -15.35
CA ILE A 218 8.76 -7.64 -14.72
C ILE A 218 8.80 -7.46 -13.20
N VAL A 219 9.99 -7.55 -12.58
CA VAL A 219 10.10 -7.47 -11.12
C VAL A 219 9.76 -6.09 -10.58
N THR A 220 10.05 -5.03 -11.36
CA THR A 220 9.64 -3.65 -11.06
C THR A 220 8.12 -3.50 -11.15
N GLY A 221 7.50 -4.00 -12.21
CA GLY A 221 6.05 -3.95 -12.38
C GLY A 221 5.32 -4.70 -11.27
N LEU A 222 5.82 -5.89 -10.91
CA LEU A 222 5.27 -6.69 -9.81
C LEU A 222 5.42 -6.01 -8.44
N ALA A 223 6.53 -5.30 -8.20
CA ALA A 223 6.70 -4.53 -6.96
C ALA A 223 5.58 -3.48 -6.79
N GLY A 224 5.21 -2.77 -7.86
CA GLY A 224 4.10 -1.81 -7.86
C GLY A 224 2.72 -2.48 -7.81
N PHE A 225 2.57 -3.63 -8.46
CA PHE A 225 1.35 -4.44 -8.41
C PHE A 225 1.02 -4.91 -6.99
N PHE A 226 1.98 -5.53 -6.29
CA PHE A 226 1.78 -5.97 -4.90
C PHE A 226 1.45 -4.81 -3.97
N GLN A 227 2.11 -3.66 -4.15
CA GLN A 227 1.80 -2.45 -3.39
C GLN A 227 0.36 -1.96 -3.65
N SER A 228 -0.07 -1.95 -4.91
CA SER A 228 -1.39 -1.45 -5.30
C SER A 228 -2.52 -2.37 -4.83
N ILE A 229 -2.35 -3.70 -4.93
CA ILE A 229 -3.31 -4.66 -4.37
C ILE A 229 -3.36 -4.54 -2.86
N GLY A 230 -2.20 -4.49 -2.20
CA GLY A 230 -2.11 -4.27 -0.77
C GLY A 230 -2.85 -3.02 -0.34
N GLY A 231 -2.68 -1.91 -1.07
CA GLY A 231 -3.41 -0.67 -0.87
C GLY A 231 -4.92 -0.81 -1.00
N GLY A 232 -5.39 -1.46 -2.07
CA GLY A 232 -6.82 -1.70 -2.28
C GLY A 232 -7.45 -2.54 -1.15
N ILE A 233 -6.77 -3.61 -0.75
CA ILE A 233 -7.22 -4.47 0.36
C ILE A 233 -7.17 -3.70 1.68
N GLY A 234 -6.11 -2.94 1.93
CA GLY A 234 -5.93 -2.13 3.13
C GLY A 234 -7.05 -1.09 3.29
N VAL A 235 -7.39 -0.37 2.22
CA VAL A 235 -8.51 0.59 2.22
C VAL A 235 -9.85 -0.12 2.43
N ALA A 236 -10.06 -1.29 1.82
CA ALA A 236 -11.28 -2.07 2.02
C ALA A 236 -11.43 -2.56 3.48
N VAL A 237 -10.36 -3.07 4.08
CA VAL A 237 -10.33 -3.47 5.49
C VAL A 237 -10.55 -2.26 6.40
N ALA A 238 -9.85 -1.14 6.15
CA ALA A 238 -10.05 0.10 6.88
C ALA A 238 -11.50 0.60 6.79
N SER A 239 -12.14 0.46 5.63
CA SER A 239 -13.56 0.80 5.44
C SER A 239 -14.51 -0.09 6.23
N ALA A 240 -14.27 -1.39 6.25
CA ALA A 240 -15.04 -2.31 7.07
C ALA A 240 -14.86 -2.00 8.57
N ILE A 241 -13.62 -1.73 9.02
CA ILE A 241 -13.32 -1.36 10.41
C ILE A 241 -13.99 -0.04 10.77
N PHE A 242 -13.86 0.98 9.93
CA PHE A 242 -14.47 2.29 10.16
C PHE A 242 -15.99 2.18 10.25
N SER A 243 -16.63 1.51 9.30
CA SER A 243 -18.09 1.36 9.25
C SER A 243 -18.64 0.58 10.45
N ASN A 244 -17.97 -0.51 10.85
CA ASN A 244 -18.35 -1.28 12.03
C ASN A 244 -18.04 -0.50 13.32
N GLY A 245 -16.96 0.27 13.34
CA GLY A 245 -16.61 1.21 14.41
C GLY A 245 -17.75 2.18 14.64
N ILE A 246 -18.21 2.87 13.59
CA ILE A 246 -19.33 3.82 13.67
C ILE A 246 -20.56 3.12 14.25
N LYS A 247 -20.99 1.98 13.69
CA LYS A 247 -22.15 1.22 14.21
C LYS A 247 -22.00 0.89 15.69
N SER A 248 -20.83 0.39 16.10
CA SER A 248 -20.60 -0.07 17.47
C SER A 248 -20.50 1.06 18.50
N HIS A 249 -19.87 2.18 18.14
CA HIS A 249 -19.70 3.34 19.01
C HIS A 249 -20.98 4.17 19.06
N LEU A 250 -21.71 4.29 17.95
CA LEU A 250 -23.01 4.97 17.91
C LEU A 250 -24.01 4.35 18.88
N LEU A 251 -24.07 3.01 18.94
CA LEU A 251 -24.93 2.28 19.88
C LEU A 251 -24.53 2.44 21.36
N LYS A 252 -23.29 2.83 21.64
CA LYS A 252 -22.75 2.99 22.99
C LYS A 252 -22.82 4.44 23.49
N GLU A 253 -22.55 5.39 22.60
CA GLU A 253 -22.36 6.80 22.93
C GLU A 253 -23.64 7.64 22.68
N VAL A 254 -24.56 7.16 21.84
CA VAL A 254 -25.80 7.89 21.49
C VAL A 254 -27.02 7.11 21.97
N SER A 255 -27.95 7.77 22.66
CA SER A 255 -29.17 7.10 23.11
C SER A 255 -30.08 6.70 21.94
N PRO A 256 -30.80 5.56 22.01
CA PRO A 256 -31.69 5.10 20.94
C PRO A 256 -32.79 6.11 20.55
N GLU A 257 -33.23 6.91 21.51
CA GLU A 257 -34.23 7.97 21.33
C GLU A 257 -33.73 9.12 20.45
N LEU A 258 -32.43 9.41 20.53
CA LEU A 258 -31.76 10.42 19.72
C LEU A 258 -31.51 9.91 18.30
N LEU A 259 -31.16 8.63 18.13
CA LEU A 259 -30.96 8.02 16.82
C LEU A 259 -32.20 8.10 15.91
N ASN A 260 -33.39 7.93 16.50
CA ASN A 260 -34.66 8.04 15.77
C ASN A 260 -35.04 9.47 15.38
N ARG A 261 -34.33 10.49 15.90
CA ARG A 261 -34.56 11.91 15.62
C ARG A 261 -33.54 12.49 14.62
N ILE A 262 -32.49 11.74 14.27
CA ILE A 262 -31.49 12.15 13.30
C ILE A 262 -32.03 11.83 11.90
N SER A 263 -32.92 12.68 11.40
CA SER A 263 -33.38 12.62 10.00
C SER A 263 -32.35 13.26 9.05
N ASP A 264 -31.54 14.18 9.57
CA ASP A 264 -30.49 14.90 8.84
C ASP A 264 -29.30 15.17 9.76
N VAL A 265 -28.12 14.62 9.42
CA VAL A 265 -26.89 14.70 10.24
C VAL A 265 -26.30 16.12 10.24
N MET A 266 -26.63 16.97 9.26
CA MET A 266 -26.04 18.30 9.09
C MET A 266 -26.59 19.38 10.04
N ILE A 267 -27.69 19.14 10.76
CA ILE A 267 -28.31 20.14 11.66
C ILE A 267 -28.62 19.47 13.00
N LEU A 268 -27.58 19.18 13.76
CA LEU A 268 -27.71 18.56 15.07
C LEU A 268 -27.48 19.57 16.19
N PRO A 269 -28.41 19.69 17.16
CA PRO A 269 -28.18 20.51 18.35
C PRO A 269 -27.00 19.96 19.17
N GLU A 270 -26.19 20.82 19.78
CA GLU A 270 -25.33 20.42 20.91
C GLU A 270 -26.25 19.90 22.03
N PRO A 271 -26.11 18.67 22.56
CA PRO A 271 -24.90 17.84 22.75
C PRO A 271 -24.74 16.63 21.79
N VAL A 272 -25.59 16.50 20.77
CA VAL A 272 -25.60 15.34 19.86
C VAL A 272 -24.42 15.37 18.90
N TYR A 273 -24.05 16.58 18.48
CA TYR A 273 -22.94 16.82 17.56
C TYR A 273 -21.59 16.35 18.13
N SER A 274 -21.30 16.69 19.39
CA SER A 274 -20.08 16.26 20.08
C SER A 274 -20.00 14.74 20.29
N GLN A 275 -21.12 14.08 20.60
CA GLN A 275 -21.18 12.61 20.67
C GLN A 275 -20.89 11.94 19.32
N ILE A 276 -21.41 12.49 18.21
CA ILE A 276 -21.13 11.98 16.88
C ILE A 276 -19.66 12.18 16.50
N ILE A 277 -19.07 13.35 16.77
CA ILE A 277 -17.63 13.57 16.54
C ILE A 277 -16.81 12.52 17.30
N GLN A 278 -17.15 12.25 18.56
CA GLN A 278 -16.45 11.24 19.35
C GLN A 278 -16.56 9.84 18.74
N VAL A 279 -17.73 9.45 18.23
CA VAL A 279 -17.94 8.20 17.47
C VAL A 279 -17.02 8.14 16.24
N TYR A 280 -16.89 9.23 15.49
CA TYR A 280 -15.95 9.32 14.35
C TYR A 280 -14.49 9.19 14.78
N VAL A 281 -14.08 9.90 15.84
CA VAL A 281 -12.72 9.84 16.40
C VAL A 281 -12.35 8.40 16.78
N LEU A 282 -13.20 7.74 17.57
CA LEU A 282 -12.95 6.36 18.03
C LEU A 282 -12.91 5.35 16.87
N SER A 283 -13.74 5.57 15.86
CA SER A 283 -13.76 4.72 14.65
C SER A 283 -12.50 4.90 13.81
N LEU A 284 -12.03 6.14 13.62
CA LEU A 284 -10.77 6.43 12.93
C LEU A 284 -9.55 5.93 13.70
N GLN A 285 -9.52 6.07 15.02
CA GLN A 285 -8.48 5.47 15.85
C GLN A 285 -8.43 3.94 15.69
N SER A 286 -9.58 3.30 15.50
CA SER A 286 -9.63 1.85 15.24
C SER A 286 -9.05 1.49 13.88
N VAL A 287 -9.24 2.33 12.85
CA VAL A 287 -8.56 2.19 11.56
C VAL A 287 -7.05 2.34 11.69
N PHE A 288 -6.58 3.42 12.34
CA PHE A 288 -5.14 3.65 12.51
C PHE A 288 -4.46 2.56 13.35
N ARG A 289 -5.14 2.04 14.38
CA ARG A 289 -4.64 0.87 15.14
C ARG A 289 -4.52 -0.38 14.26
N ALA A 290 -5.43 -0.57 13.29
CA ALA A 290 -5.37 -1.69 12.38
C ALA A 290 -4.25 -1.58 11.33
N ASN A 291 -3.72 -0.38 11.08
CA ASN A 291 -2.53 -0.21 10.22
C ASN A 291 -1.23 -0.67 10.89
N ILE A 292 -1.15 -0.60 12.23
CA ILE A 292 0.05 -1.02 12.99
C ILE A 292 0.49 -2.45 12.66
N PRO A 293 -0.38 -3.48 12.68
CA PRO A 293 0.04 -4.83 12.28
C PRO A 293 0.45 -4.92 10.81
N PHE A 294 -0.14 -4.14 9.90
CA PHE A 294 0.33 -4.09 8.50
C PHE A 294 1.75 -3.56 8.42
N ALA A 295 2.02 -2.39 9.02
CA ALA A 295 3.37 -1.84 9.08
C ALA A 295 4.35 -2.80 9.80
N GLY A 296 3.90 -3.49 10.85
CA GLY A 296 4.70 -4.46 11.59
C GLY A 296 5.09 -5.67 10.74
N ILE A 297 4.15 -6.20 9.96
CA ILE A 297 4.45 -7.29 9.02
C ILE A 297 5.40 -6.80 7.93
N ALA A 298 5.22 -5.59 7.41
CA ALA A 298 6.14 -4.99 6.43
C ALA A 298 7.58 -4.88 7.00
N PHE A 299 7.71 -4.41 8.24
CA PHE A 299 9.00 -4.36 8.93
C PHE A 299 9.62 -5.76 9.07
N VAL A 300 8.86 -6.74 9.59
CA VAL A 300 9.36 -8.12 9.76
C VAL A 300 9.74 -8.75 8.43
N SER A 301 8.93 -8.60 7.38
CA SER A 301 9.27 -9.12 6.05
C SER A 301 10.52 -8.47 5.48
N SER A 302 10.73 -7.18 5.75
CA SER A 302 11.90 -6.45 5.27
C SER A 302 13.22 -6.97 5.87
N LEU A 303 13.19 -7.57 7.06
CA LEU A 303 14.38 -8.18 7.68
C LEU A 303 14.95 -9.35 6.87
N PHE A 304 14.13 -10.00 6.04
CA PHE A 304 14.56 -11.11 5.18
C PHE A 304 15.24 -10.64 3.88
N ILE A 305 15.28 -9.33 3.61
CA ILE A 305 15.96 -8.75 2.45
C ILE A 305 17.47 -8.93 2.60
N ARG A 306 18.05 -9.74 1.73
CA ARG A 306 19.50 -9.98 1.67
C ARG A 306 20.18 -8.92 0.83
N LYS A 307 21.39 -8.54 1.25
CA LYS A 307 22.25 -7.62 0.50
C LYS A 307 22.77 -8.33 -0.76
N HIS A 308 22.54 -7.70 -1.90
CA HIS A 308 23.13 -8.06 -3.19
C HIS A 308 24.09 -6.94 -3.60
N GLU A 309 25.12 -7.29 -4.35
CA GLU A 309 26.05 -6.29 -4.88
C GLU A 309 25.33 -5.42 -5.91
N LEU A 310 25.51 -4.10 -5.77
CA LEU A 310 25.02 -3.16 -6.75
C LEU A 310 25.95 -3.28 -7.95
N VAL A 311 25.44 -3.76 -9.09
CA VAL A 311 26.24 -3.88 -10.32
C VAL A 311 26.75 -2.48 -10.68
N ASP A 312 28.06 -2.30 -10.62
CA ASP A 312 28.69 -1.02 -10.83
C ASP A 312 28.54 -0.66 -12.32
N LEU A 313 27.95 0.50 -12.61
CA LEU A 313 27.65 0.92 -13.99
C LEU A 313 28.93 0.98 -14.86
N LYS A 314 30.09 1.18 -14.23
CA LYS A 314 31.40 1.18 -14.90
C LYS A 314 31.83 -0.19 -15.43
N GLU A 315 31.62 -1.27 -14.67
CA GLU A 315 31.96 -2.63 -15.11
C GLU A 315 31.04 -3.09 -16.24
N SER A 316 29.77 -2.66 -16.22
CA SER A 316 28.84 -2.95 -17.31
C SER A 316 29.24 -2.27 -18.63
N GLN A 317 29.91 -1.12 -18.57
CA GLN A 317 30.44 -0.43 -19.76
C GLN A 317 31.73 -1.06 -20.28
N GLN A 318 32.60 -1.57 -19.39
CA GLN A 318 33.81 -2.30 -19.79
C GLN A 318 33.48 -3.65 -20.45
N HIS A 319 32.50 -4.39 -19.94
CA HIS A 319 32.07 -5.66 -20.55
C HIS A 319 31.30 -5.51 -21.87
N MET A 320 30.71 -4.34 -22.15
CA MET A 320 30.09 -4.06 -23.46
C MET A 320 31.07 -3.50 -24.50
N ALA A 321 32.26 -3.06 -24.05
CA ALA A 321 33.30 -2.50 -24.91
C ALA A 321 34.42 -3.50 -25.26
N ALA A 322 34.39 -4.70 -24.65
CA ALA A 322 35.26 -5.84 -24.95
C ALA A 322 34.50 -6.88 -25.77
#